data_AF-A0A1G0SGJ8-F1
#
_entry.id   AF-A0A1G0SGJ8-F1
#
_cell.length_a   1.000
_cell.length_b   1.000
_cell.length_c   1.000
_cell.angle_alpha   90.00
_cell.angle_beta   90.00
_cell.angle_gamma   90.00
#
_symmetry.space_group_name_H-M   'P 1'
#
loop_
_entity.id
_entity.type
_entity.pdbx_description
1 polymer ?
#
loop_
_entity_poly.entity_id
_entity_poly.type
_entity_poly.pdbx_seq_one_letter_code
_entity_poly.pdbx_strand_id
1 'polypeptide(L)'
;MILLNKYLLLTSLLAANLSFSQEYLQQQFEFAKNLYEKENYFDAITEYKRLKFFDTNNTYGSFTDEYIAQSYKQGGKFNEAIHYFTLAEINAKNSEDIYRIKTEIIRINILRRTADNALNLLDELEKDGRWIDKKDEINHWRGWVYIFNDEWDKAALEFSKISADHELKILCENTHKKKYSVTFAKVASVILPGTGQFYTGNYLSGLLSLGWCALWGYIAVDAFIENRIFDGLAVTNFLWFRFYQGNLQNAEKFAVEKNIQIANESLFYLQHSYSGLKP
;
A
#
# COMPACT_ATOMS: atom_id res chain seq x y z
N MET A 1 -38.53 27.15 -55.12
CA MET A 1 -37.07 27.43 -55.06
C MET A 1 -36.65 28.16 -53.79
N ILE A 2 -37.29 29.29 -53.42
CA ILE A 2 -36.91 30.10 -52.23
C ILE A 2 -37.07 29.35 -50.90
N LEU A 3 -38.13 28.53 -50.75
CA LEU A 3 -38.34 27.70 -49.56
C LEU A 3 -37.26 26.61 -49.40
N LEU A 4 -36.83 25.98 -50.50
CA LEU A 4 -35.78 24.94 -50.49
C LEU A 4 -34.43 25.52 -50.05
N ASN A 5 -34.10 26.74 -50.52
CA ASN A 5 -32.90 27.46 -50.09
C ASN A 5 -32.93 27.85 -48.60
N LYS A 6 -34.09 28.19 -48.04
CA LYS A 6 -34.23 28.48 -46.60
C LYS A 6 -33.97 27.25 -45.73
N TYR A 7 -34.51 26.09 -46.12
CA TYR A 7 -34.25 24.85 -45.38
C TYR A 7 -32.78 24.41 -45.49
N LEU A 8 -32.17 24.55 -46.67
CA LEU A 8 -30.73 24.30 -46.87
C LEU A 8 -29.85 25.21 -45.99
N LEU A 9 -30.18 26.50 -45.89
CA LEU A 9 -29.45 27.45 -45.05
C LEU A 9 -29.62 27.15 -43.54
N LEU A 10 -30.83 26.74 -43.13
CA LEU A 10 -31.10 26.34 -41.76
C LEU A 10 -30.33 25.06 -41.39
N THR A 11 -30.30 24.07 -42.30
CA THR A 11 -29.53 22.84 -42.10
C THR A 11 -28.02 23.09 -42.08
N SER A 12 -27.50 24.02 -42.90
CA SER A 12 -26.08 24.37 -42.87
C SER A 12 -25.70 25.14 -41.59
N LEU A 13 -26.57 26.02 -41.09
CA LEU A 13 -26.37 26.72 -39.81
C LEU A 13 -26.40 25.74 -38.63
N LEU A 14 -27.31 24.77 -38.63
CA LEU A 14 -27.36 23.72 -37.60
C LEU A 14 -26.11 22.82 -37.65
N ALA A 15 -25.64 22.43 -38.84
CA ALA A 15 -24.44 21.63 -39.00
C ALA A 15 -23.15 22.38 -38.58
N ALA A 16 -23.07 23.68 -38.85
CA ALA A 16 -21.94 24.51 -38.42
C ALA A 16 -21.85 24.64 -36.89
N ASN A 17 -22.99 24.81 -36.20
CA ASN A 17 -23.03 24.87 -34.74
C ASN A 17 -22.61 23.54 -34.07
N LEU A 18 -23.01 22.40 -34.64
CA LEU A 18 -22.62 21.08 -34.16
C LEU A 18 -21.10 20.86 -34.31
N SER A 19 -20.55 21.23 -35.46
CA SER A 19 -19.11 21.07 -35.74
C SER A 19 -18.26 21.95 -34.80
N PHE A 20 -18.65 23.20 -34.59
CA PHE A 20 -17.96 24.12 -33.70
C PHE A 20 -18.02 23.68 -32.22
N SER A 21 -19.17 23.15 -31.77
CA SER A 21 -19.30 22.61 -30.42
C SER A 21 -18.38 21.40 -30.19
N GLN A 22 -18.26 20.51 -31.17
CA GLN A 22 -17.39 19.34 -31.05
C GLN A 22 -15.91 19.72 -31.06
N GLU A 23 -15.53 20.69 -31.90
CA GLU A 23 -14.18 21.25 -31.93
C GLU A 23 -13.80 21.91 -30.60
N TYR A 24 -14.72 22.68 -29.99
CA TYR A 24 -14.51 23.29 -28.68
C TYR A 24 -14.25 22.24 -27.57
N LEU A 25 -15.05 21.16 -27.51
CA LEU A 25 -14.88 20.11 -26.51
C LEU A 25 -13.52 19.41 -26.66
N GLN A 26 -13.09 19.13 -27.89
CA GLN A 26 -11.77 18.55 -28.14
C GLN A 26 -10.65 19.50 -27.72
N GLN A 27 -10.72 20.78 -28.08
CA GLN A 27 -9.71 21.77 -27.69
C GLN A 27 -9.61 21.93 -26.17
N GLN A 28 -10.76 21.94 -25.49
CA GLN A 28 -10.85 22.01 -24.04
C GLN A 28 -10.26 20.76 -23.38
N PHE A 29 -10.47 19.57 -23.95
CA PHE A 29 -9.85 18.33 -23.49
C PHE A 29 -8.33 18.37 -23.63
N GLU A 30 -7.80 18.75 -24.80
CA GLU A 30 -6.36 18.85 -25.03
C GLU A 30 -5.70 19.90 -24.12
N PHE A 31 -6.38 21.01 -23.85
CA PHE A 31 -5.89 22.01 -22.90
C PHE A 31 -5.78 21.45 -21.47
N ALA A 32 -6.84 20.79 -20.97
CA ALA A 32 -6.82 20.16 -19.65
C ALA A 32 -5.76 19.05 -19.55
N LYS A 33 -5.58 18.28 -20.62
CA LYS A 33 -4.53 17.26 -20.73
C LYS A 33 -3.13 17.87 -20.70
N ASN A 34 -2.91 18.98 -21.41
CA ASN A 34 -1.64 19.68 -21.36
C ASN A 34 -1.29 20.21 -19.96
N LEU A 35 -2.30 20.68 -19.20
CA LEU A 35 -2.10 21.07 -17.80
C LEU A 35 -1.72 19.86 -16.94
N TYR A 36 -2.38 18.71 -17.14
CA TYR A 36 -2.06 17.47 -16.45
C TYR A 36 -0.63 17.00 -16.75
N GLU A 37 -0.21 17.00 -18.02
CA GLU A 37 1.14 16.63 -18.45
C GLU A 37 2.23 17.56 -17.89
N LYS A 38 1.87 18.81 -17.57
CA LYS A 38 2.73 19.79 -16.88
C LYS A 38 2.64 19.71 -15.36
N GLU A 39 2.02 18.66 -14.83
CA GLU A 39 1.79 18.41 -13.40
C GLU A 39 0.97 19.51 -12.70
N ASN A 40 0.25 20.34 -13.46
CA ASN A 40 -0.65 21.35 -12.93
C ASN A 40 -2.03 20.73 -12.65
N TYR A 41 -2.05 19.81 -11.67
CA TYR A 41 -3.19 18.94 -11.40
C TYR A 41 -4.46 19.69 -10.99
N PHE A 42 -4.36 20.77 -10.21
CA PHE A 42 -5.55 21.51 -9.77
C PHE A 42 -6.22 22.30 -10.91
N ASP A 43 -5.41 22.90 -11.78
CA ASP A 43 -5.94 23.60 -12.95
C ASP A 43 -6.49 22.59 -13.96
N ALA A 44 -5.80 21.47 -14.17
CA ALA A 44 -6.31 20.37 -15.00
C ALA A 44 -7.68 19.89 -14.51
N ILE A 45 -7.85 19.65 -13.20
CA ILE A 45 -9.14 19.26 -12.61
C ILE A 45 -10.22 20.30 -12.94
N THR A 46 -9.90 21.59 -12.83
CA THR A 46 -10.85 22.67 -13.11
C THR A 46 -11.29 22.66 -14.58
N GLU A 47 -10.34 22.47 -15.49
CA GLU A 47 -10.61 22.46 -16.93
C GLU A 47 -11.31 21.17 -17.39
N TYR A 48 -11.06 20.01 -16.75
CA TYR A 48 -11.84 18.79 -16.96
C TYR A 48 -13.27 18.91 -16.43
N LYS A 49 -13.47 19.55 -15.27
CA LYS A 49 -14.83 19.84 -14.76
C LYS A 49 -15.57 20.79 -15.71
N ARG A 50 -14.88 21.78 -16.28
CA ARG A 50 -15.44 22.67 -17.31
C ARG A 50 -15.83 21.87 -18.56
N LEU A 51 -14.96 20.99 -19.06
CA LEU A 51 -15.28 20.12 -20.18
C LEU A 51 -16.54 19.30 -19.92
N LYS A 52 -16.60 18.63 -18.75
CA LYS A 52 -17.75 17.82 -18.33
C LYS A 52 -19.05 18.62 -18.24
N PHE A 53 -18.99 19.89 -17.84
CA PHE A 53 -20.15 20.78 -17.78
C PHE A 53 -20.74 21.07 -19.18
N PHE A 54 -19.88 21.21 -20.20
CA PHE A 54 -20.32 21.51 -21.57
C PHE A 54 -20.56 20.26 -22.45
N ASP A 55 -20.05 19.09 -22.06
CA ASP A 55 -20.25 17.81 -22.74
C ASP A 55 -21.62 17.19 -22.42
N THR A 56 -22.68 17.76 -22.98
CA THR A 56 -24.07 17.31 -22.77
C THR A 56 -24.34 15.88 -23.23
N ASN A 57 -23.55 15.37 -24.18
CA ASN A 57 -23.68 14.01 -24.72
C ASN A 57 -22.84 12.98 -23.96
N ASN A 58 -22.12 13.39 -22.91
CA ASN A 58 -21.24 12.54 -22.10
C ASN A 58 -20.23 11.75 -22.97
N THR A 59 -19.72 12.39 -24.02
CA THR A 59 -18.75 11.80 -24.94
C THR A 59 -17.40 11.55 -24.25
N TYR A 60 -16.98 12.48 -23.41
CA TYR A 60 -15.72 12.49 -22.67
C TYR A 60 -15.88 12.09 -21.19
N GLY A 61 -17.10 11.79 -20.72
CA GLY A 61 -17.40 11.55 -19.30
C GLY A 61 -16.40 10.65 -18.59
N SER A 62 -16.24 9.41 -19.07
CA SER A 62 -15.28 8.43 -18.52
C SER A 62 -13.86 8.99 -18.46
N PHE A 63 -13.37 9.60 -19.55
CA PHE A 63 -12.02 10.14 -19.62
C PHE A 63 -11.82 11.32 -18.68
N THR A 64 -12.78 12.26 -18.63
CA THR A 64 -12.70 13.41 -17.72
C THR A 64 -12.64 13.00 -16.26
N ASP A 65 -13.50 12.06 -15.86
CA ASP A 65 -13.53 11.54 -14.50
C ASP A 65 -12.21 10.82 -14.18
N GLU A 66 -11.68 10.05 -15.12
CA GLU A 66 -10.41 9.36 -14.94
C GLU A 66 -9.23 10.33 -14.77
N TYR A 67 -9.09 11.36 -15.61
CA TYR A 67 -8.00 12.32 -15.47
C TYR A 67 -8.13 13.18 -14.22
N ILE A 68 -9.36 13.50 -13.78
CA ILE A 68 -9.58 14.12 -12.47
C ILE A 68 -9.12 13.19 -11.35
N ALA A 69 -9.46 11.90 -11.43
CA ALA A 69 -9.05 10.90 -10.46
C ALA A 69 -7.53 10.73 -10.39
N GLN A 70 -6.85 10.67 -11.54
CA GLN A 70 -5.39 10.64 -11.65
C GLN A 70 -4.78 11.89 -11.02
N SER A 71 -5.31 13.08 -11.33
CA SER A 71 -4.86 14.35 -10.74
C SER A 71 -4.96 14.34 -9.20
N TYR A 72 -6.07 13.83 -8.66
CA TYR A 72 -6.20 13.64 -7.21
C TYR A 72 -5.24 12.59 -6.64
N LYS A 73 -5.01 11.48 -7.37
CA LYS A 73 -4.04 10.44 -7.00
C LYS A 73 -2.63 11.03 -6.86
N GLN A 74 -2.19 11.82 -7.84
CA GLN A 74 -0.88 12.50 -7.82
C GLN A 74 -0.76 13.49 -6.64
N GLY A 75 -1.86 14.15 -6.28
CA GLY A 75 -1.92 15.01 -5.11
C GLY A 75 -2.09 14.29 -3.76
N GLY A 76 -2.06 12.95 -3.73
CA GLY A 76 -2.28 12.14 -2.51
C GLY A 76 -3.72 12.19 -1.96
N LYS A 77 -4.67 12.78 -2.69
CA LYS A 77 -6.08 12.91 -2.33
C LYS A 77 -6.85 11.65 -2.73
N PHE A 78 -6.51 10.56 -2.07
CA PHE A 78 -6.92 9.22 -2.48
C PHE A 78 -8.43 8.94 -2.34
N ASN A 79 -9.14 9.61 -1.43
CA ASN A 79 -10.60 9.47 -1.32
C ASN A 79 -11.30 10.06 -2.55
N GLU A 80 -10.88 11.25 -2.94
CA GLU A 80 -11.36 11.95 -4.12
C GLU A 80 -10.97 11.19 -5.40
N ALA A 81 -9.74 10.67 -5.45
CA ALA A 81 -9.30 9.83 -6.56
C ALA A 81 -10.22 8.61 -6.74
N ILE A 82 -10.50 7.85 -5.68
CA ILE A 82 -11.42 6.70 -5.75
C ILE A 82 -12.81 7.17 -6.21
N HIS A 83 -13.34 8.25 -5.64
CA HIS A 83 -14.65 8.77 -6.03
C HIS A 83 -14.76 9.01 -7.55
N TYR A 84 -13.78 9.71 -8.13
CA TYR A 84 -13.79 10.00 -9.57
C TYR A 84 -13.47 8.76 -10.43
N PHE A 85 -12.62 7.84 -9.97
CA PHE A 85 -12.45 6.56 -10.68
C PHE A 85 -13.75 5.74 -10.69
N THR A 86 -14.52 5.72 -9.60
CA THR A 86 -15.84 5.07 -9.58
C THR A 86 -16.80 5.73 -10.58
N LEU A 87 -16.78 7.06 -10.71
CA LEU A 87 -17.58 7.76 -11.74
C LEU A 87 -17.10 7.40 -13.16
N ALA A 88 -15.79 7.30 -13.36
CA ALA A 88 -15.21 6.88 -14.64
C ALA A 88 -15.65 5.45 -15.00
N GLU A 89 -15.62 4.53 -14.04
CA GLU A 89 -16.05 3.14 -14.22
C GLU A 89 -17.51 3.04 -14.68
N ILE A 90 -18.42 3.79 -14.05
CA ILE A 90 -19.85 3.83 -14.40
C ILE A 90 -20.05 4.30 -15.85
N ASN A 91 -19.20 5.22 -16.32
CA ASN A 91 -19.29 5.81 -17.66
C ASN A 91 -18.45 5.05 -18.71
N ALA A 92 -17.70 4.02 -18.32
CA ALA A 92 -16.84 3.27 -19.22
C ALA A 92 -17.67 2.44 -20.21
N LYS A 93 -17.27 2.45 -21.49
CA LYS A 93 -18.04 1.84 -22.59
C LYS A 93 -17.62 0.42 -22.93
N ASN A 94 -16.38 0.06 -22.60
CA ASN A 94 -15.82 -1.25 -22.92
C ASN A 94 -15.25 -1.91 -21.66
N SER A 95 -15.09 -3.23 -21.77
CA SER A 95 -14.59 -4.07 -20.69
C SER A 95 -13.16 -3.67 -20.28
N GLU A 96 -12.26 -3.42 -21.22
CA GLU A 96 -10.86 -3.13 -20.90
C GLU A 96 -10.71 -1.85 -20.05
N ASP A 97 -11.48 -0.80 -20.34
CA ASP A 97 -11.50 0.42 -19.56
C ASP A 97 -12.01 0.19 -18.13
N ILE A 98 -13.08 -0.61 -17.97
CA ILE A 98 -13.59 -0.98 -16.65
C ILE A 98 -12.50 -1.68 -15.83
N TYR A 99 -11.83 -2.67 -16.43
CA TYR A 99 -10.78 -3.42 -15.76
C TYR A 99 -9.60 -2.54 -15.36
N ARG A 100 -9.14 -1.68 -16.27
CA ARG A 100 -8.06 -0.73 -16.03
C ARG A 100 -8.41 0.27 -14.92
N ILE A 101 -9.63 0.80 -14.91
CA ILE A 101 -10.12 1.73 -13.87
C ILE A 101 -10.22 1.03 -12.51
N LYS A 102 -10.78 -0.19 -12.46
CA LYS A 102 -10.81 -0.99 -11.23
C LYS A 102 -9.42 -1.26 -10.69
N THR A 103 -8.46 -1.52 -11.57
CA THR A 103 -7.05 -1.70 -11.20
C THR A 103 -6.46 -0.44 -10.57
N GLU A 104 -6.78 0.75 -11.07
CA GLU A 104 -6.36 2.01 -10.42
C GLU A 104 -6.98 2.19 -9.03
N ILE A 105 -8.24 1.81 -8.83
CA ILE A 105 -8.89 1.83 -7.51
C ILE A 105 -8.17 0.86 -6.54
N ILE A 106 -7.80 -0.33 -7.00
CA ILE A 106 -7.02 -1.30 -6.21
C ILE A 106 -5.67 -0.70 -5.80
N ARG A 107 -4.93 -0.14 -6.77
CA ARG A 107 -3.64 0.51 -6.53
C ARG A 107 -3.75 1.61 -5.49
N ILE A 108 -4.80 2.43 -5.54
CA ILE A 108 -5.03 3.46 -4.52
C ILE A 108 -5.31 2.85 -3.15
N ASN A 109 -6.10 1.77 -3.06
CA ASN A 109 -6.33 1.09 -1.78
C ASN A 109 -5.04 0.51 -1.19
N ILE A 110 -4.12 0.01 -2.03
CA ILE A 110 -2.78 -0.40 -1.59
C ILE A 110 -2.02 0.79 -1.00
N LEU A 111 -1.95 1.92 -1.72
CA LEU A 111 -1.26 3.13 -1.27
C LEU A 111 -1.84 3.69 0.05
N ARG A 112 -3.15 3.52 0.26
CA ARG A 112 -3.86 3.95 1.48
C ARG A 112 -3.86 2.93 2.61
N ARG A 113 -3.21 1.77 2.42
CA ARG A 113 -3.15 0.65 3.38
C ARG A 113 -4.53 0.11 3.78
N THR A 114 -5.50 0.14 2.86
CA THR A 114 -6.82 -0.49 3.04
C THR A 114 -6.82 -1.89 2.40
N ALA A 115 -6.06 -2.81 3.01
CA ALA A 115 -5.79 -4.14 2.46
C ALA A 115 -7.07 -4.95 2.19
N ASP A 116 -8.02 -4.97 3.13
CA ASP A 116 -9.28 -5.70 2.96
C ASP A 116 -10.07 -5.23 1.74
N ASN A 117 -10.14 -3.91 1.51
CA ASN A 117 -10.81 -3.35 0.33
C ASN A 117 -10.10 -3.75 -0.97
N ALA A 118 -8.77 -3.70 -0.99
CA ALA A 118 -7.99 -4.11 -2.16
C ALA A 118 -8.18 -5.60 -2.46
N LEU A 119 -8.15 -6.46 -1.44
CA LEU A 119 -8.36 -7.90 -1.58
C LEU A 119 -9.78 -8.23 -2.04
N ASN A 120 -10.80 -7.56 -1.50
CA ASN A 120 -12.18 -7.74 -1.94
C ASN A 120 -12.36 -7.39 -3.42
N LEU A 121 -11.78 -6.27 -3.88
CA LEU A 121 -11.82 -5.87 -5.28
C LEU A 121 -11.07 -6.86 -6.19
N LEU A 122 -9.94 -7.39 -5.73
CA LEU A 122 -9.20 -8.44 -6.45
C LEU A 122 -9.98 -9.75 -6.54
N ASP A 123 -10.65 -10.15 -5.47
CA ASP A 123 -11.54 -11.33 -5.45
C ASP A 123 -12.73 -11.15 -6.40
N GLU A 124 -13.28 -9.94 -6.50
CA GLU A 124 -14.32 -9.62 -7.48
C GLU A 124 -13.81 -9.73 -8.92
N LEU A 125 -12.62 -9.20 -9.21
CA LEU A 125 -12.00 -9.32 -10.53
C LEU A 125 -11.70 -10.79 -10.89
N GLU A 126 -11.22 -11.58 -9.94
CA GLU A 126 -10.86 -12.99 -10.16
C GLU A 126 -12.08 -13.87 -10.46
N LYS A 127 -13.24 -13.57 -9.84
CA LYS A 127 -14.50 -14.31 -10.04
C LYS A 127 -15.24 -13.91 -11.30
N ASP A 128 -14.92 -12.75 -11.87
CA ASP A 128 -15.57 -12.25 -13.07
C ASP A 128 -14.96 -12.90 -14.31
N GLY A 129 -15.77 -13.70 -15.01
CA GLY A 129 -15.34 -14.45 -16.20
C GLY A 129 -14.80 -13.60 -17.35
N ARG A 130 -15.03 -12.27 -17.33
CA ARG A 130 -14.47 -11.33 -18.31
C ARG A 130 -12.95 -11.19 -18.20
N TRP A 131 -12.35 -11.46 -17.03
CA TRP A 131 -10.93 -11.22 -16.74
C TRP A 131 -10.13 -12.50 -16.49
N ILE A 132 -10.60 -13.62 -17.05
CA ILE A 132 -9.97 -14.94 -16.82
C ILE A 132 -8.52 -14.99 -17.32
N ASP A 133 -8.17 -14.15 -18.28
CA ASP A 133 -6.83 -13.96 -18.86
C ASP A 133 -5.95 -12.98 -18.06
N LYS A 134 -6.51 -12.26 -17.08
CA LYS A 134 -5.82 -11.26 -16.26
C LYS A 134 -5.30 -11.78 -14.92
N LYS A 135 -5.31 -13.11 -14.71
CA LYS A 135 -4.95 -13.74 -13.43
C LYS A 135 -3.57 -13.32 -12.92
N ASP A 136 -2.58 -13.22 -13.80
CA ASP A 136 -1.22 -12.84 -13.41
C ASP A 136 -1.16 -11.42 -12.87
N GLU A 137 -1.90 -10.48 -13.48
CA GLU A 137 -1.99 -9.10 -13.00
C GLU A 137 -2.76 -9.01 -11.68
N ILE A 138 -3.83 -9.79 -11.51
CA ILE A 138 -4.55 -9.90 -10.23
C ILE A 138 -3.62 -10.42 -9.13
N ASN A 139 -2.85 -11.49 -9.40
CA ASN A 139 -1.86 -12.02 -8.46
C ASN A 139 -0.75 -10.99 -8.16
N HIS A 140 -0.33 -10.21 -9.16
CA HIS A 140 0.67 -9.15 -8.99
C HIS A 140 0.20 -8.09 -8.00
N TRP A 141 -1.02 -7.59 -8.16
CA TRP A 141 -1.60 -6.61 -7.25
C TRP A 141 -1.89 -7.20 -5.87
N ARG A 142 -2.30 -8.46 -5.78
CA ARG A 142 -2.48 -9.18 -4.50
C ARG A 142 -1.15 -9.29 -3.74
N GLY A 143 -0.06 -9.60 -4.44
CA GLY A 143 1.29 -9.60 -3.87
C GLY A 143 1.68 -8.22 -3.31
N TRP A 144 1.37 -7.14 -4.02
CA TRP A 144 1.59 -5.77 -3.51
C TRP A 144 0.77 -5.44 -2.26
N VAL A 145 -0.48 -5.91 -2.16
CA VAL A 145 -1.28 -5.77 -0.93
C VAL A 145 -0.54 -6.39 0.26
N TYR A 146 -0.04 -7.62 0.10
CA TYR A 146 0.68 -8.33 1.15
C TYR A 146 2.03 -7.68 1.51
N ILE A 147 2.77 -7.13 0.55
CA ILE A 147 3.98 -6.33 0.82
C ILE A 147 3.64 -5.15 1.75
N PHE A 148 2.62 -4.37 1.42
CA PHE A 148 2.24 -3.18 2.19
C PHE A 148 1.66 -3.52 3.58
N ASN A 149 1.21 -4.77 3.77
CA ASN A 149 0.76 -5.30 5.07
C ASN A 149 1.86 -6.04 5.85
N ASP A 150 3.12 -6.00 5.40
CA ASP A 150 4.27 -6.66 6.03
C ASP A 150 4.20 -8.21 6.03
N GLU A 151 3.34 -8.79 5.17
CA GLU A 151 3.08 -10.23 4.97
C GLU A 151 3.90 -10.79 3.79
N TRP A 152 5.22 -10.71 3.90
CA TRP A 152 6.16 -11.04 2.81
C TRP A 152 6.08 -12.49 2.32
N ASP A 153 5.76 -13.44 3.21
CA ASP A 153 5.57 -14.86 2.84
C ASP A 153 4.37 -15.05 1.92
N LYS A 154 3.23 -14.41 2.24
CA LYS A 154 2.04 -14.44 1.38
C LYS A 154 2.28 -13.69 0.08
N ALA A 155 2.98 -12.55 0.13
CA ALA A 155 3.37 -11.83 -1.08
C ALA A 155 4.19 -12.71 -2.04
N ALA A 156 5.20 -13.43 -1.51
CA ALA A 156 5.99 -14.36 -2.30
C ALA A 156 5.16 -15.47 -2.93
N LEU A 157 4.18 -16.01 -2.19
CA LEU A 157 3.26 -17.02 -2.70
C LEU A 157 2.44 -16.49 -3.89
N GLU A 158 1.91 -15.27 -3.81
CA GLU A 158 1.15 -14.67 -4.90
C GLU A 158 2.01 -14.44 -6.15
N PHE A 159 3.21 -13.86 -6.00
CA PHE A 159 4.12 -13.66 -7.13
C PHE A 159 4.59 -15.00 -7.74
N SER A 160 4.66 -16.08 -6.96
CA SER A 160 5.01 -17.41 -7.47
C SER A 160 3.97 -18.01 -8.43
N LYS A 161 2.72 -17.55 -8.36
CA LYS A 161 1.66 -17.96 -9.29
C LYS A 161 1.85 -17.38 -10.69
N ILE A 162 2.57 -16.26 -10.81
CA ILE A 162 2.90 -15.60 -12.08
C ILE A 162 4.10 -16.31 -12.73
N SER A 163 5.22 -16.39 -12.01
CA SER A 163 6.38 -17.16 -12.44
C SER A 163 7.21 -17.64 -11.24
N ALA A 164 7.87 -18.79 -11.39
CA ALA A 164 8.67 -19.39 -10.31
C ALA A 164 9.89 -18.53 -9.91
N ASP A 165 10.40 -17.75 -10.85
CA ASP A 165 11.58 -16.90 -10.80
C ASP A 165 11.25 -15.40 -10.71
N HIS A 166 9.99 -15.04 -10.42
CA HIS A 166 9.55 -13.65 -10.37
C HIS A 166 10.41 -12.81 -9.40
N GLU A 167 10.89 -11.66 -9.84
CA GLU A 167 11.81 -10.80 -9.06
C GLU A 167 11.22 -10.43 -7.69
N LEU A 168 9.95 -10.01 -7.66
CA LEU A 168 9.25 -9.68 -6.41
C LEU A 168 9.07 -10.89 -5.48
N LYS A 169 8.95 -12.12 -6.01
CA LYS A 169 8.92 -13.34 -5.18
C LYS A 169 10.26 -13.51 -4.46
N ILE A 170 11.36 -13.44 -5.21
CA ILE A 170 12.72 -13.60 -4.66
C ILE A 170 12.99 -12.53 -3.60
N LEU A 171 12.63 -11.28 -3.86
CA LEU A 171 12.73 -10.20 -2.89
C LEU A 171 11.94 -10.53 -1.62
N CYS A 172 10.65 -10.88 -1.75
CA CYS A 172 9.79 -11.17 -0.61
C CYS A 172 10.27 -12.37 0.22
N GLU A 173 10.71 -13.46 -0.43
CA GLU A 173 11.32 -14.60 0.26
C GLU A 173 12.57 -14.20 1.04
N ASN A 174 13.43 -13.37 0.43
CA ASN A 174 14.66 -12.90 1.07
C ASN A 174 14.35 -11.98 2.27
N THR A 175 13.37 -11.08 2.13
CA THR A 175 12.90 -10.22 3.21
C THR A 175 12.34 -11.04 4.36
N HIS A 176 11.47 -12.01 4.07
CA HIS A 176 10.90 -12.90 5.08
C HIS A 176 11.99 -13.71 5.81
N LYS A 177 12.93 -14.32 5.06
CA LYS A 177 14.03 -15.11 5.64
C LYS A 177 14.96 -14.29 6.55
N LYS A 178 15.15 -13.00 6.26
CA LYS A 178 15.98 -12.11 7.08
C LYS A 178 15.31 -11.71 8.39
N LYS A 179 13.98 -11.74 8.48
CA LYS A 179 13.24 -11.32 9.68
C LYS A 179 13.51 -12.24 10.86
N TYR A 180 13.61 -11.64 12.03
CA TYR A 180 13.76 -12.28 13.31
C TYR A 180 12.41 -12.77 13.85
N SER A 181 12.39 -13.93 14.48
CA SER A 181 11.22 -14.43 15.20
C SER A 181 11.10 -13.71 16.55
N VAL A 182 10.06 -12.88 16.70
CA VAL A 182 9.76 -12.15 17.94
C VAL A 182 9.47 -13.12 19.09
N THR A 183 8.69 -14.16 18.81
CA THR A 183 8.38 -15.21 19.79
C THR A 183 9.63 -15.93 20.26
N PHE A 184 10.53 -16.29 19.34
CA PHE A 184 11.79 -16.92 19.71
C PHE A 184 12.64 -15.99 20.59
N ALA A 185 12.77 -14.72 20.22
CA ALA A 185 13.51 -13.74 21.01
C ALA A 185 13.01 -13.66 22.46
N LYS A 186 11.69 -13.63 22.66
CA LYS A 186 11.08 -13.61 24.01
C LYS A 186 11.31 -14.93 24.77
N VAL A 187 11.01 -16.07 24.15
CA VAL A 187 11.08 -17.39 24.81
C VAL A 187 12.53 -17.73 25.18
N ALA A 188 13.48 -17.43 24.30
CA ALA A 188 14.90 -17.59 24.63
C ALA A 188 15.24 -16.74 25.87
N SER A 189 14.80 -15.48 25.92
CA SER A 189 15.05 -14.57 27.04
C SER A 189 14.33 -14.94 28.34
N VAL A 190 13.31 -15.80 28.31
CA VAL A 190 12.71 -16.43 29.50
C VAL A 190 13.67 -17.46 30.09
N ILE A 191 14.28 -18.29 29.24
CA ILE A 191 15.19 -19.35 29.68
C ILE A 191 16.50 -18.76 30.19
N LEU A 192 17.07 -17.83 29.42
CA LEU A 192 18.33 -17.19 29.74
C LEU A 192 18.24 -15.69 29.38
N PRO A 193 18.22 -14.80 30.39
CA PRO A 193 18.16 -13.36 30.17
C PRO A 193 19.26 -12.87 29.22
N GLY A 194 18.89 -11.97 28.31
CA GLY A 194 19.78 -11.41 27.30
C GLY A 194 19.80 -12.16 25.96
N THR A 195 19.36 -13.42 25.89
CA THR A 195 19.51 -14.22 24.65
C THR A 195 18.72 -13.69 23.46
N GLY A 196 17.52 -13.14 23.65
CA GLY A 196 16.76 -12.48 22.57
C GLY A 196 17.45 -11.21 22.05
N GLN A 197 18.14 -10.49 22.92
CA GLN A 197 18.97 -9.35 22.55
C GLN A 197 20.20 -9.80 21.76
N PHE A 198 20.88 -10.87 22.19
CA PHE A 198 21.97 -11.50 21.41
C PHE A 198 21.50 -11.97 20.04
N TYR A 199 20.35 -12.65 19.98
CA TYR A 199 19.73 -13.13 18.76
C TYR A 199 19.51 -12.01 17.73
N THR A 200 19.14 -10.82 18.18
CA THR A 200 18.90 -9.63 17.33
C THR A 200 20.14 -8.76 17.10
N GLY A 201 21.32 -9.19 17.58
CA GLY A 201 22.58 -8.47 17.45
C GLY A 201 22.82 -7.36 18.48
N ASN A 202 21.94 -7.21 19.47
CA ASN A 202 22.04 -6.20 20.54
C ASN A 202 22.87 -6.73 21.73
N TYR A 203 24.13 -7.03 21.49
CA TYR A 203 25.00 -7.74 22.43
C TYR A 203 25.18 -7.03 23.77
N LEU A 204 25.40 -5.70 23.76
CA LEU A 204 25.57 -4.93 25.00
C LEU A 204 24.31 -4.98 25.87
N SER A 205 23.13 -4.80 25.26
CA SER A 205 21.85 -4.92 25.97
C SER A 205 21.61 -6.34 26.48
N GLY A 206 22.05 -7.35 25.73
CA GLY A 206 22.03 -8.75 26.17
C GLY A 206 22.90 -8.99 27.40
N LEU A 207 24.16 -8.54 27.38
CA LEU A 207 25.08 -8.65 28.51
C LEU A 207 24.56 -7.93 29.76
N LEU A 208 24.01 -6.73 29.60
CA LEU A 208 23.40 -6.00 30.71
C LEU A 208 22.19 -6.73 31.28
N SER A 209 21.34 -7.29 30.42
CA SER A 209 20.15 -8.05 30.86
C SER A 209 20.56 -9.29 31.65
N LEU A 210 21.55 -10.04 31.14
CA LEU A 210 22.11 -11.19 31.84
C LEU A 210 22.74 -10.79 33.17
N GLY A 211 23.59 -9.76 33.17
CA GLY A 211 24.30 -9.28 34.36
C GLY A 211 23.35 -8.81 35.45
N TRP A 212 22.34 -8.00 35.13
CA TRP A 212 21.37 -7.54 36.12
C TRP A 212 20.49 -8.66 36.67
N CYS A 213 20.04 -9.58 35.82
CA CYS A 213 19.25 -10.72 36.28
C CYS A 213 20.08 -11.66 37.15
N ALA A 214 21.34 -11.92 36.79
CA ALA A 214 22.25 -12.76 37.57
C ALA A 214 22.60 -12.11 38.91
N LEU A 215 22.94 -10.81 38.92
CA LEU A 215 23.29 -10.07 40.14
C LEU A 215 22.14 -10.07 41.14
N TRP A 216 20.95 -9.63 40.73
CA TRP A 216 19.82 -9.54 41.65
C TRP A 216 19.24 -10.90 42.00
N GLY A 217 19.31 -11.87 41.09
CA GLY A 217 18.94 -13.26 41.37
C GLY A 217 19.86 -13.88 42.41
N TYR A 218 21.18 -13.67 42.29
CA TYR A 218 22.15 -14.12 43.28
C TYR A 218 21.90 -13.48 44.65
N ILE A 219 21.77 -12.14 44.72
CA ILE A 219 21.53 -11.42 45.99
C ILE A 219 20.21 -11.88 46.64
N ALA A 220 19.17 -12.15 45.86
CA ALA A 220 17.91 -12.68 46.39
C ALA A 220 18.11 -14.07 47.02
N VAL A 221 18.78 -14.99 46.31
CA VAL A 221 19.06 -16.35 46.81
C VAL A 221 19.94 -16.31 48.06
N ASP A 222 21.00 -15.50 48.05
CA ASP A 222 21.89 -15.28 49.19
C ASP A 222 21.12 -14.80 50.44
N ALA A 223 20.22 -13.81 50.26
CA ALA A 223 19.38 -13.32 51.35
C ALA A 223 18.49 -14.42 51.96
N PHE A 224 17.93 -15.32 51.13
CA PHE A 224 17.14 -16.44 51.63
C PHE A 224 17.99 -17.50 52.37
N ILE A 225 19.21 -17.79 51.89
CA ILE A 225 20.15 -18.71 52.56
C ILE A 225 20.54 -18.17 53.95
N GLU A 226 20.78 -16.87 54.05
CA GLU A 226 21.13 -16.17 55.30
C GLU A 226 19.92 -15.87 56.22
N ASN A 227 18.75 -16.47 55.95
CA ASN A 227 17.50 -16.26 56.71
C ASN A 227 17.00 -14.81 56.75
N ARG A 228 17.45 -13.94 55.82
CA ARG A 228 17.00 -12.56 55.65
C ARG A 228 15.77 -12.50 54.75
N ILE A 229 14.66 -13.08 55.22
CA ILE A 229 13.44 -13.29 54.43
C ILE A 229 12.89 -11.97 53.86
N PHE A 230 12.87 -10.90 54.65
CA PHE A 230 12.37 -9.60 54.19
C PHE A 230 13.24 -9.02 53.06
N ASP A 231 14.57 -9.08 53.20
CA ASP A 231 15.51 -8.63 52.17
C ASP A 231 15.35 -9.45 50.88
N GLY A 232 15.25 -10.78 51.00
CA GLY A 232 15.05 -11.68 49.86
C GLY A 232 13.76 -11.36 49.10
N LEU A 233 12.65 -11.13 49.81
CA LEU A 233 11.38 -10.73 49.20
C LEU A 233 11.48 -9.34 48.54
N ALA A 234 12.13 -8.37 49.18
CA ALA A 234 12.30 -7.03 48.64
C ALA A 234 13.13 -7.05 47.34
N VAL A 235 14.29 -7.71 47.36
CA VAL A 235 15.18 -7.81 46.17
C VAL A 235 14.48 -8.56 45.04
N THR A 236 13.81 -9.67 45.34
CA THR A 236 13.09 -10.46 44.34
C THR A 236 12.01 -9.63 43.64
N ASN A 237 11.13 -8.98 44.40
CA ASN A 237 9.97 -8.29 43.84
C ASN A 237 10.33 -6.95 43.18
N PHE A 238 11.22 -6.17 43.79
CA PHE A 238 11.51 -4.81 43.30
C PHE A 238 12.68 -4.73 42.32
N LEU A 239 13.65 -5.65 42.42
CA LEU A 239 14.85 -5.62 41.59
C LEU A 239 14.84 -6.76 40.58
N TRP A 240 14.89 -8.01 41.03
CA TRP A 240 15.05 -9.14 40.10
C TRP A 240 13.89 -9.24 39.10
N PHE A 241 12.65 -9.22 39.58
CA PHE A 241 11.48 -9.26 38.69
C PHE A 241 11.41 -8.07 37.74
N ARG A 242 11.79 -6.88 38.21
CA ARG A 242 11.85 -5.66 37.36
C ARG A 242 12.81 -5.84 36.19
N PHE A 243 14.04 -6.28 36.45
CA PHE A 243 15.04 -6.48 35.39
C PHE A 243 14.69 -7.67 34.50
N TYR A 244 14.12 -8.74 35.07
CA TYR A 244 13.66 -9.90 34.32
C TYR A 244 12.55 -9.54 33.32
N GLN A 245 11.54 -8.79 33.76
CA GLN A 245 10.47 -8.32 32.87
C GLN A 245 10.98 -7.32 31.81
N GLY A 246 11.86 -6.40 32.22
CA GLY A 246 12.50 -5.47 31.29
C GLY A 246 13.31 -6.20 30.21
N ASN A 247 13.99 -7.30 30.57
CA ASN A 247 14.67 -8.16 29.62
C ASN A 247 13.71 -8.75 28.56
N LEU A 248 12.53 -9.24 28.96
CA LEU A 248 11.55 -9.81 28.00
C LEU A 248 11.00 -8.74 27.05
N GLN A 249 10.66 -7.56 27.59
CA GLN A 249 10.17 -6.43 26.80
C GLN A 249 11.23 -5.95 25.80
N ASN A 250 12.50 -5.86 26.22
CA ASN A 250 13.59 -5.46 25.35
C ASN A 250 13.86 -6.50 24.25
N ALA A 251 13.83 -7.79 24.57
CA ALA A 251 13.99 -8.85 23.57
C ALA A 251 12.94 -8.76 22.46
N GLU A 252 11.67 -8.56 22.83
CA GLU A 252 10.57 -8.33 21.88
C GLU A 252 10.80 -7.07 21.04
N LYS A 253 11.04 -5.95 21.72
CA LYS A 253 11.22 -4.64 21.09
C LYS A 253 12.32 -4.68 20.03
N PHE A 254 13.49 -5.22 20.36
CA PHE A 254 14.61 -5.26 19.41
C PHE A 254 14.35 -6.15 18.20
N ALA A 255 13.62 -7.27 18.37
CA ALA A 255 13.22 -8.11 17.24
C ALA A 255 12.27 -7.36 16.30
N VAL A 256 11.28 -6.65 16.87
CA VAL A 256 10.34 -5.82 16.10
C VAL A 256 11.07 -4.69 15.36
N GLU A 257 11.95 -3.95 16.05
CA GLU A 257 12.72 -2.85 15.44
C GLU A 257 13.60 -3.35 14.28
N LYS A 258 14.28 -4.50 14.45
CA LYS A 258 15.08 -5.11 13.37
C LYS A 258 14.22 -5.56 12.20
N ASN A 259 13.04 -6.12 12.46
CA ASN A 259 12.11 -6.51 11.40
C ASN A 259 11.58 -5.32 10.61
N ILE A 260 11.29 -4.20 11.29
CA ILE A 260 10.90 -2.94 10.63
C ILE A 260 12.06 -2.43 9.77
N GLN A 261 13.30 -2.47 10.26
CA GLN A 261 14.48 -2.09 9.48
C GLN A 261 14.59 -2.93 8.19
N ILE A 262 14.47 -4.25 8.29
CA ILE A 262 14.54 -5.18 7.15
C ILE A 262 13.42 -4.92 6.14
N ALA A 263 12.19 -4.69 6.62
CA ALA A 263 11.06 -4.35 5.77
C ALA A 263 11.30 -3.02 5.05
N ASN A 264 11.76 -1.99 5.77
CA ASN A 264 12.05 -0.68 5.19
C ASN A 264 13.17 -0.70 4.15
N GLU A 265 14.22 -1.50 4.35
CA GLU A 265 15.28 -1.71 3.35
C GLU A 265 14.69 -2.30 2.05
N SER A 266 13.76 -3.23 2.18
CA SER A 266 13.08 -3.86 1.04
C SER A 266 12.13 -2.89 0.33
N LEU A 267 11.38 -2.09 1.09
CA LEU A 267 10.52 -1.03 0.55
C LEU A 267 11.34 0.07 -0.14
N PHE A 268 12.50 0.43 0.42
CA PHE A 268 13.40 1.41 -0.18
C PHE A 268 13.91 0.94 -1.55
N TYR A 269 14.30 -0.34 -1.65
CA TYR A 269 14.64 -0.97 -2.93
C TYR A 269 13.47 -0.93 -3.92
N LEU A 270 12.26 -1.26 -3.48
CA LEU A 270 11.05 -1.20 -4.34
C LEU A 270 10.77 0.21 -4.84
N GLN A 271 11.03 1.23 -4.02
CA GLN A 271 10.82 2.62 -4.41
C GLN A 271 11.85 3.09 -5.45
N HIS A 272 13.14 2.80 -5.24
CA HIS A 272 14.22 3.45 -6.00
C HIS A 272 14.91 2.56 -7.05
N SER A 273 14.86 1.24 -6.91
CA SER A 273 15.64 0.32 -7.74
C SER A 273 14.77 -0.63 -8.56
N TYR A 274 13.60 -1.02 -8.06
CA TYR A 274 12.67 -1.84 -8.83
C TYR A 274 12.09 -1.03 -10.01
N SER A 275 12.14 -1.61 -11.21
CA SER A 275 11.69 -0.96 -12.46
C SER A 275 10.32 -1.44 -12.95
N GLY A 276 9.77 -2.50 -12.35
CA GLY A 276 8.46 -3.01 -12.73
C GLY A 276 7.30 -2.16 -12.21
N LEU A 277 6.07 -2.59 -12.52
CA LEU A 277 4.84 -1.88 -12.16
C LEU A 277 4.64 -1.83 -10.65
N LYS A 278 4.33 -0.62 -10.16
CA LYS A 278 4.10 -0.28 -8.74
C LYS A 278 2.70 0.31 -8.55
N PRO A 279 2.12 0.24 -7.34
CA PRO A 279 0.86 0.91 -7.01
C PRO A 279 0.86 2.41 -7.34
#